data_AF-A0A7G2F4P3-F1
#
_entry.id   AF-A0A7G2F4P3-F1
#
_cell.length_a   1.000
_cell.length_b   1.000
_cell.length_c   1.000
_cell.angle_alpha   90.00
_cell.angle_beta   90.00
_cell.angle_gamma   90.00
#
_symmetry.space_group_name_H-M   'P 1'
#
loop_
_entity.id
_entity.type
_entity.pdbx_description
1 polymer ?
#
loop_
_entity_poly.entity_id
_entity_poly.type
_entity_poly.pdbx_seq_one_letter_code
_entity_poly.pdbx_strand_id
1 'polypeptide(L)'
;MSSPGEFYNSLPPITKAYGTLCFFTTVATQLGLVAPVHIALIPELVLKQFQIWRLITNLFFLGGFSINFGIRLLMIARYGVQLEKGPFERRTADFLWMMIFGSFTLLVLSVIPFFWTPFLGVSLVFMLLYLWSREFPNANISLYGLVTLKAFYLPWAMLALDVIFGSPIMPDLLGIIAGHLYYFLTVLHPLATGKNYLKTPKWVNKIVARWRIGAPVASVRQAGGVGAAGPGAGGGVGGGGAYSSARAPPESSNTAFRGHHLTAAAIVGHDGSVWAQSANFPQFKGQEFSDIMKDFDEPGHLAPTGLFMAGAKYMVIQGEPGAVIRGKKGAGGITIKKTGQSCVFGIYEEPVTPGQCNMVVERLGDYLLEQGL
;
A
#
# COMPACT_ATOMS: atom_id res chain seq x y z
N MET A 1 11.42 -9.48 -18.81
CA MET A 1 11.95 -9.49 -17.44
C MET A 1 12.54 -8.11 -17.19
N SER A 2 12.00 -7.34 -16.26
CA SER A 2 12.58 -6.05 -15.88
C SER A 2 14.02 -6.27 -15.40
N SER A 3 14.96 -5.45 -15.85
CA SER A 3 16.35 -5.57 -15.44
C SER A 3 16.48 -5.43 -13.91
N PRO A 4 17.52 -5.99 -13.26
CA PRO A 4 17.72 -5.80 -11.82
C PRO A 4 17.75 -4.31 -11.41
N GLY A 5 18.25 -3.45 -12.30
CA GLY A 5 18.22 -2.00 -12.12
C GLY A 5 16.81 -1.41 -12.17
N GLU A 6 15.97 -1.85 -13.11
CA GLU A 6 14.55 -1.45 -13.17
C GLU A 6 13.78 -1.93 -11.94
N PHE A 7 14.01 -3.17 -11.50
CA PHE A 7 13.43 -3.69 -10.27
C PHE A 7 13.82 -2.83 -9.07
N TYR A 8 15.11 -2.55 -8.89
CA TYR A 8 15.60 -1.70 -7.81
C TYR A 8 14.98 -0.29 -7.89
N ASN A 9 14.92 0.30 -9.08
CA ASN A 9 14.33 1.62 -9.26
C ASN A 9 12.83 1.64 -8.94
N SER A 10 12.11 0.54 -9.17
CA SER A 10 10.69 0.39 -8.84
C SER A 10 10.39 0.29 -7.34
N LEU A 11 11.40 0.03 -6.50
CA LEU A 11 11.21 -0.11 -5.05
C LEU A 11 10.78 1.23 -4.43
N PRO A 12 9.88 1.20 -3.44
CA PRO A 12 9.45 2.40 -2.74
C PRO A 12 10.58 2.93 -1.83
N PRO A 13 10.61 4.24 -1.55
CA PRO A 13 11.80 4.93 -1.10
C PRO A 13 12.32 4.49 0.27
N ILE A 14 11.45 4.27 1.27
CA ILE A 14 11.91 3.94 2.63
C ILE A 14 12.42 2.50 2.68
N THR A 15 11.67 1.56 2.11
CA THR A 15 12.08 0.15 2.03
C THR A 15 13.34 -0.01 1.21
N LYS A 16 13.47 0.73 0.10
CA LYS A 16 14.70 0.79 -0.70
C LYS A 16 15.87 1.29 0.13
N ALA A 17 15.73 2.45 0.79
CA ALA A 17 16.80 3.01 1.61
C ALA A 17 17.22 2.05 2.74
N TYR A 18 16.25 1.45 3.44
CA TYR A 18 16.53 0.49 4.51
C TYR A 18 17.24 -0.76 4.00
N GLY A 19 16.70 -1.42 2.95
CA GLY A 19 17.33 -2.61 2.37
C GLY A 19 18.73 -2.35 1.81
N THR A 20 18.93 -1.19 1.17
CA THR A 20 20.23 -0.76 0.65
C THR A 20 21.24 -0.51 1.76
N LEU A 21 20.84 0.21 2.83
CA LEU A 21 21.69 0.42 4.00
C LEU A 21 22.07 -0.90 4.67
N CYS A 22 21.12 -1.84 4.80
CA CYS A 22 21.40 -3.17 5.33
C CYS A 22 22.41 -3.94 4.48
N PHE A 23 22.23 -3.93 3.16
CA PHE A 23 23.15 -4.60 2.24
C PHE A 23 24.56 -4.01 2.32
N PHE A 24 24.70 -2.69 2.22
CA PHE A 24 26.00 -2.03 2.27
C PHE A 24 26.68 -2.12 3.63
N THR A 25 25.92 -2.13 4.73
CA THR A 25 26.48 -2.35 6.07
C THR A 25 27.11 -3.74 6.17
N THR A 26 26.40 -4.78 5.70
CA THR A 26 26.97 -6.14 5.66
C THR A 26 28.19 -6.22 4.74
N VAL A 27 28.16 -5.62 3.54
CA VAL A 27 29.32 -5.56 2.65
C VAL A 27 30.53 -4.88 3.33
N ALA A 28 30.33 -3.73 3.97
CA ALA A 28 31.39 -3.00 4.65
C ALA A 28 32.02 -3.81 5.78
N THR A 29 31.21 -4.56 6.53
CA THR A 29 31.73 -5.46 7.58
C THR A 29 32.47 -6.68 7.00
N GLN A 30 31.98 -7.24 5.88
CA GLN A 30 32.60 -8.39 5.25
C GLN A 30 33.96 -8.06 4.60
N LEU A 31 34.09 -6.85 4.04
CA LEU A 31 35.34 -6.34 3.48
C LEU A 31 36.35 -5.90 4.57
N GLY A 32 35.98 -5.97 5.86
CA GLY A 32 36.82 -5.53 6.96
C GLY A 32 36.95 -4.01 7.09
N LEU A 33 36.15 -3.22 6.36
CA LEU A 33 36.16 -1.76 6.43
C LEU A 33 35.62 -1.26 7.77
N VAL A 34 34.65 -1.98 8.35
CA VAL A 34 34.04 -1.67 9.64
C VAL A 34 33.97 -2.94 10.47
N ALA A 35 34.61 -2.96 11.64
CA ALA A 35 34.48 -4.12 12.53
C ALA A 35 33.08 -4.15 13.19
N PRO A 36 32.39 -5.30 13.27
CA PRO A 36 31.04 -5.41 13.82
C PRO A 36 30.89 -4.83 15.23
N VAL A 37 31.96 -4.85 16.03
CA VAL A 37 31.98 -4.26 17.38
C VAL A 37 31.76 -2.74 17.37
N HIS A 38 32.05 -2.01 16.28
CA HIS A 38 31.85 -0.56 16.19
C HIS A 38 30.40 -0.17 15.95
N ILE A 39 29.64 -1.07 15.31
CA ILE A 39 28.23 -0.88 14.98
C ILE A 39 27.28 -1.53 15.98
N ALA A 40 27.78 -2.45 16.81
CA ALA A 40 27.03 -3.13 17.85
C ALA A 40 26.51 -2.17 18.94
N LEU A 41 25.31 -2.46 19.45
CA LEU A 41 24.70 -1.74 20.56
C LEU A 41 25.33 -2.19 21.88
N ILE A 42 26.22 -1.36 22.41
CA ILE A 42 26.88 -1.57 23.71
C ILE A 42 26.45 -0.44 24.65
N PRO A 43 25.52 -0.69 25.60
CA PRO A 43 24.93 0.36 26.43
C PRO A 43 25.97 1.19 27.19
N GLU A 44 27.02 0.56 27.68
CA GLU A 44 28.10 1.23 28.40
C GLU A 44 28.84 2.27 27.54
N LEU A 45 29.15 1.95 26.29
CA LEU A 45 29.85 2.87 25.39
C LEU A 45 28.93 3.99 24.91
N VAL A 46 27.64 3.70 24.76
CA VAL A 46 26.64 4.72 24.41
C VAL A 46 26.51 5.75 25.53
N LEU A 47 26.38 5.30 26.78
CA LEU A 47 26.12 6.18 27.93
C LEU A 47 27.39 6.82 28.50
N LYS A 48 28.49 6.07 28.64
CA LYS A 48 29.73 6.57 29.27
C LYS A 48 30.64 7.30 28.29
N GLN A 49 30.63 6.93 27.01
CA GLN A 49 31.53 7.49 25.99
C GLN A 49 30.80 8.25 24.87
N PHE A 50 29.49 8.50 25.03
CA PHE A 50 28.67 9.25 24.06
C PHE A 50 28.77 8.76 22.60
N GLN A 51 28.92 7.45 22.41
CA GLN A 51 28.96 6.84 21.08
C GLN A 51 27.54 6.68 20.48
N ILE A 52 26.85 7.81 20.25
CA ILE A 52 25.41 7.88 19.92
C ILE A 52 25.07 7.20 18.60
N TRP A 53 26.00 7.14 17.64
CA TRP A 53 25.79 6.48 16.35
C TRP A 53 25.39 5.00 16.51
N ARG A 54 25.84 4.34 17.60
CA ARG A 54 25.49 2.93 17.89
C ARG A 54 24.00 2.70 18.09
N LEU A 55 23.23 3.71 18.49
CA LEU A 55 21.77 3.64 18.59
C LEU A 55 21.10 3.45 17.22
N ILE A 56 21.78 3.89 16.16
CA ILE A 56 21.26 3.88 14.79
C ILE A 56 21.91 2.75 13.98
N THR A 57 23.24 2.61 14.01
CA THR A 57 23.97 1.67 13.16
C THR A 57 23.61 0.20 13.40
N ASN A 58 23.26 -0.16 14.64
CA ASN A 58 22.89 -1.53 15.00
C ASN A 58 21.61 -2.02 14.28
N LEU A 59 20.73 -1.10 13.87
CA LEU A 59 19.47 -1.38 13.18
C LEU A 59 19.68 -1.75 11.71
N PHE A 60 20.84 -1.46 11.13
CA PHE A 60 21.15 -1.73 9.73
C PHE A 60 22.05 -2.96 9.55
N PHE A 61 22.37 -3.67 10.64
CA PHE A 61 23.16 -4.90 10.55
C PHE A 61 22.28 -6.13 10.68
N LEU A 62 22.25 -6.96 9.64
CA LEU A 62 21.46 -8.19 9.58
C LEU A 62 22.31 -9.46 9.79
N GLY A 63 23.60 -9.30 10.07
CA GLY A 63 24.59 -10.39 10.11
C GLY A 63 25.45 -10.46 8.84
N GLY A 64 26.37 -11.42 8.82
CA GLY A 64 27.23 -11.71 7.66
C GLY A 64 26.48 -12.41 6.54
N PHE A 65 27.14 -12.54 5.38
CA PHE A 65 26.56 -13.23 4.21
C PHE A 65 26.23 -14.70 4.54
N SER A 66 24.94 -15.01 4.50
CA SER A 66 24.38 -16.31 4.81
C SER A 66 23.01 -16.45 4.13
N ILE A 67 22.46 -17.68 4.11
CA ILE A 67 21.10 -17.91 3.63
C ILE A 67 20.10 -17.07 4.44
N ASN A 68 20.28 -16.99 5.76
CA ASN A 68 19.45 -16.17 6.66
C ASN A 68 19.53 -14.68 6.30
N PHE A 69 20.71 -14.17 5.98
CA PHE A 69 20.86 -12.78 5.48
C PHE A 69 20.07 -12.56 4.18
N GLY A 70 20.20 -13.48 3.21
CA GLY A 70 19.48 -13.39 1.94
C GLY A 70 17.95 -13.43 2.13
N ILE A 71 17.46 -14.31 2.99
CA ILE A 71 16.04 -14.40 3.37
C ILE A 71 15.58 -13.09 4.01
N ARG A 72 16.33 -12.54 4.97
CA ARG A 72 16.00 -11.26 5.63
C ARG A 72 15.95 -10.09 4.63
N LEU A 73 16.87 -10.05 3.66
CA LEU A 73 16.84 -9.04 2.60
C LEU A 73 15.63 -9.22 1.67
N LEU A 74 15.28 -10.46 1.32
CA LEU A 74 14.07 -10.78 0.56
C LEU A 74 12.80 -10.41 1.32
N MET A 75 12.77 -10.60 2.64
CA MET A 75 11.65 -10.19 3.49
C MET A 75 11.44 -8.68 3.45
N ILE A 76 12.52 -7.89 3.49
CA ILE A 76 12.44 -6.43 3.30
C ILE A 76 11.87 -6.13 1.91
N ALA A 77 12.44 -6.72 0.85
CA ALA A 77 12.05 -6.46 -0.53
C ALA A 77 10.62 -6.94 -0.87
N ARG A 78 10.08 -7.94 -0.16
CA ARG A 78 8.73 -8.48 -0.38
C ARG A 78 7.71 -7.82 0.54
N TYR A 79 7.90 -7.93 1.85
CA TYR A 79 6.91 -7.53 2.85
C TYR A 79 6.99 -6.04 3.17
N GLY A 80 8.20 -5.48 3.25
CA GLY A 80 8.39 -4.03 3.39
C GLY A 80 7.75 -3.27 2.22
N VAL A 81 7.99 -3.74 0.99
CA VAL A 81 7.41 -3.13 -0.22
C VAL A 81 5.89 -3.24 -0.23
N GLN A 82 5.32 -4.38 0.14
CA GLN A 82 3.86 -4.57 0.21
C GLN A 82 3.21 -3.70 1.28
N LEU A 83 3.89 -3.46 2.40
CA LEU A 83 3.42 -2.49 3.40
C LEU A 83 3.49 -1.06 2.86
N GLU A 84 4.62 -0.63 2.32
CA GLU A 84 4.82 0.76 1.86
C GLU A 84 3.95 1.11 0.64
N LYS A 85 3.68 0.15 -0.25
CA LYS A 85 2.80 0.33 -1.43
C LYS A 85 1.34 -0.07 -1.20
N GLY A 86 1.03 -0.77 -0.12
CA GLY A 86 -0.33 -1.21 0.21
C GLY A 86 -0.97 -0.26 1.22
N PRO A 87 -1.00 -0.61 2.52
CA PRO A 87 -1.62 0.23 3.55
C PRO A 87 -1.06 1.64 3.63
N PHE A 88 0.24 1.80 3.38
CA PHE A 88 0.92 3.09 3.49
C PHE A 88 1.10 3.81 2.14
N GLU A 89 0.36 3.40 1.11
CA GLU A 89 0.44 4.06 -0.19
C GLU A 89 0.15 5.55 -0.05
N ARG A 90 1.05 6.40 -0.56
CA ARG A 90 1.00 7.88 -0.44
C ARG A 90 1.05 8.42 1.00
N ARG A 91 1.23 7.55 2.00
CA ARG A 91 1.43 7.86 3.41
C ARG A 91 2.84 7.45 3.85
N THR A 92 3.84 7.78 3.04
CA THR A 92 5.24 7.44 3.28
C THR A 92 5.75 7.96 4.62
N ALA A 93 5.21 9.09 5.10
CA ALA A 93 5.51 9.62 6.44
C ALA A 93 5.01 8.70 7.57
N ASP A 94 3.86 8.06 7.40
CA ASP A 94 3.30 7.12 8.38
C ASP A 94 4.12 5.83 8.40
N PHE A 95 4.57 5.33 7.23
CA PHE A 95 5.48 4.19 7.15
C PHE A 95 6.84 4.49 7.77
N LEU A 96 7.42 5.67 7.50
CA LEU A 96 8.66 6.11 8.14
C LEU A 96 8.47 6.24 9.65
N TRP A 97 7.33 6.77 10.10
CA TRP A 97 7.02 6.88 11.51
C TRP A 97 6.89 5.52 12.19
N MET A 98 6.26 4.55 11.54
CA MET A 98 6.24 3.15 11.99
C MET A 98 7.66 2.59 12.18
N MET A 99 8.56 2.81 11.22
CA MET A 99 9.97 2.38 11.32
C MET A 99 10.69 3.05 12.49
N ILE A 100 10.45 4.35 12.71
CA ILE A 100 11.03 5.11 13.83
C ILE A 100 10.49 4.61 15.17
N PHE A 101 9.17 4.43 15.28
CA PHE A 101 8.52 3.91 16.46
C PHE A 101 9.02 2.51 16.81
N GLY A 102 9.14 1.65 15.79
CA GLY A 102 9.70 0.31 15.92
C GLY A 102 11.12 0.33 16.44
N SER A 103 11.97 1.14 15.82
CA SER A 103 13.37 1.32 16.23
C SER A 103 13.47 1.81 17.67
N PHE A 104 12.67 2.82 18.05
CA PHE A 104 12.64 3.32 19.42
C PHE A 104 12.17 2.27 20.42
N THR A 105 11.11 1.53 20.10
CA THR A 105 10.58 0.45 20.94
C THR A 105 11.63 -0.63 21.16
N LEU A 106 12.32 -1.06 20.10
CA LEU A 106 13.38 -2.05 20.17
C LEU A 106 14.57 -1.56 21.02
N LEU A 107 14.96 -0.29 20.89
CA LEU A 107 16.00 0.30 21.73
C LEU A 107 15.59 0.29 23.21
N VAL A 108 14.34 0.65 23.54
CA VAL A 108 13.82 0.60 24.92
C VAL A 108 13.83 -0.83 25.46
N LEU A 109 13.37 -1.81 24.67
CA LEU A 109 13.39 -3.22 25.06
C LEU A 109 14.82 -3.72 25.30
N SER A 110 15.78 -3.29 24.48
CA SER A 110 17.19 -3.69 24.59
C SER A 110 17.91 -3.18 25.85
N VAL A 111 17.34 -2.20 26.57
CA VAL A 111 17.88 -1.72 27.86
C VAL A 111 17.70 -2.79 28.95
N ILE A 112 16.68 -3.64 28.82
CA ILE A 112 16.41 -4.70 29.79
C ILE A 112 17.45 -5.82 29.56
N PRO A 113 18.24 -6.22 30.58
CA PRO A 113 19.33 -7.19 30.41
C PRO A 113 18.88 -8.52 29.79
N PHE A 114 17.67 -8.97 30.10
CA PHE A 114 17.09 -10.20 29.56
C PHE A 114 16.80 -10.13 28.04
N PHE A 115 16.49 -8.93 27.53
CA PHE A 115 16.18 -8.67 26.12
C PHE A 115 17.35 -8.07 25.35
N TRP A 116 18.52 -7.98 25.98
CA TRP A 116 19.66 -7.35 25.35
C TRP A 116 20.20 -8.20 24.20
N THR A 117 20.28 -7.59 23.02
CA THR A 117 20.97 -8.15 21.86
C THR A 117 21.82 -7.05 21.22
N PRO A 118 23.01 -7.38 20.67
CA PRO A 118 23.91 -6.36 20.13
C PRO A 118 23.41 -5.75 18.80
N PHE A 119 22.47 -6.40 18.10
CA PHE A 119 21.98 -5.99 16.79
C PHE A 119 20.47 -6.13 16.70
N LEU A 120 19.77 -5.03 16.45
CA LEU A 120 18.30 -4.99 16.37
C LEU A 120 17.78 -4.95 14.93
N GLY A 121 18.65 -4.99 13.92
CA GLY A 121 18.23 -4.97 12.51
C GLY A 121 17.35 -6.17 12.14
N VAL A 122 17.70 -7.36 12.64
CA VAL A 122 16.87 -8.56 12.55
C VAL A 122 15.48 -8.32 13.13
N SER A 123 15.41 -7.75 14.34
CA SER A 123 14.15 -7.46 15.02
C SER A 123 13.28 -6.51 14.22
N LEU A 124 13.87 -5.50 13.59
CA LEU A 124 13.13 -4.57 12.73
C LEU A 124 12.57 -5.25 11.47
N VAL A 125 13.29 -6.22 10.89
CA VAL A 125 12.76 -7.06 9.78
C VAL A 125 11.58 -7.93 10.25
N PHE A 126 11.68 -8.55 11.43
CA PHE A 126 10.59 -9.35 11.99
C PHE A 126 9.38 -8.50 12.38
N MET A 127 9.59 -7.25 12.80
CA MET A 127 8.50 -6.29 12.99
C MET A 127 7.75 -6.02 11.69
N LEU A 128 8.46 -5.78 10.58
CA LEU A 128 7.84 -5.59 9.25
C LEU A 128 7.05 -6.83 8.82
N LEU A 129 7.64 -8.01 8.98
CA LEU A 129 6.98 -9.28 8.72
C LEU A 129 5.69 -9.43 9.54
N TYR A 130 5.76 -9.13 10.84
CA TYR A 130 4.64 -9.24 11.75
C TYR A 130 3.51 -8.30 11.35
N LEU A 131 3.80 -7.02 11.09
CA LEU A 131 2.78 -6.05 10.70
C LEU A 131 2.13 -6.44 9.38
N TRP A 132 2.92 -6.86 8.40
CA TRP A 132 2.40 -7.38 7.14
C TRP A 132 1.47 -8.59 7.35
N SER A 133 1.82 -9.51 8.25
CA SER A 133 1.00 -10.69 8.56
C SER A 133 -0.36 -10.34 9.17
N ARG A 134 -0.43 -9.23 9.91
CA ARG A 134 -1.65 -8.74 10.57
C ARG A 134 -2.52 -7.92 9.64
N GLU A 135 -1.92 -7.25 8.69
CA GLU A 135 -2.63 -6.50 7.65
C GLU A 135 -3.30 -7.43 6.63
N PHE A 136 -2.61 -8.49 6.23
CA PHE A 136 -3.09 -9.43 5.20
C PHE A 136 -3.29 -10.85 5.76
N PRO A 137 -4.07 -11.07 6.84
CA PRO A 137 -4.05 -12.33 7.59
C PRO A 137 -4.52 -13.55 6.77
N ASN A 138 -5.38 -13.33 5.77
CA ASN A 138 -5.95 -14.35 4.90
C ASN A 138 -5.15 -14.61 3.62
N ALA A 139 -4.06 -13.86 3.37
CA ALA A 139 -3.22 -14.08 2.20
C ALA A 139 -2.51 -15.43 2.30
N ASN A 140 -2.50 -16.21 1.22
CA ASN A 140 -1.80 -17.49 1.17
C ASN A 140 -0.36 -17.30 0.69
N ILE A 141 0.60 -17.75 1.48
CA ILE A 141 2.04 -17.66 1.17
C ILE A 141 2.62 -19.06 1.08
N SER A 142 3.27 -19.36 -0.05
CA SER A 142 4.07 -20.56 -0.21
C SER A 142 5.46 -20.34 0.38
N LEU A 143 5.78 -21.05 1.47
CA LEU A 143 7.09 -21.06 2.10
C LEU A 143 8.04 -21.94 1.27
N TYR A 144 8.99 -21.29 0.57
CA TYR A 144 9.97 -21.92 -0.33
C TYR A 144 9.36 -22.88 -1.38
N GLY A 145 8.08 -22.69 -1.74
CA GLY A 145 7.37 -23.55 -2.68
C GLY A 145 6.96 -24.93 -2.12
N LEU A 146 7.23 -25.21 -0.83
CA LEU A 146 6.95 -26.51 -0.21
C LEU A 146 5.60 -26.52 0.51
N VAL A 147 5.32 -25.50 1.32
CA VAL A 147 4.13 -25.46 2.19
C VAL A 147 3.39 -24.15 2.00
N THR A 148 2.09 -24.22 1.75
CA THR A 148 1.21 -23.05 1.74
C THR A 148 0.67 -22.78 3.14
N LEU A 149 0.85 -21.56 3.64
CA LEU A 149 0.33 -21.13 4.93
C LEU A 149 -0.35 -19.78 4.83
N LYS A 150 -1.33 -19.56 5.70
CA LYS A 150 -1.93 -18.23 5.86
C LYS A 150 -0.91 -17.27 6.43
N ALA A 151 -0.82 -16.08 5.87
CA ALA A 151 0.08 -15.01 6.27
C ALA A 151 0.07 -14.75 7.77
N PHE A 152 -1.09 -14.87 8.43
CA PHE A 152 -1.22 -14.76 9.88
C PHE A 152 -0.22 -15.63 10.68
N TYR A 153 0.11 -16.82 10.20
CA TYR A 153 1.05 -17.76 10.84
C TYR A 153 2.50 -17.55 10.42
N LEU A 154 2.76 -16.70 9.42
CA LEU A 154 4.08 -16.54 8.83
C LEU A 154 5.16 -16.10 9.82
N PRO A 155 4.95 -15.16 10.76
CA PRO A 155 5.99 -14.79 11.72
C PRO A 155 6.44 -15.95 12.60
N TRP A 156 5.51 -16.82 12.99
CA TRP A 156 5.79 -17.99 13.80
C TRP A 156 6.49 -19.09 12.99
N ALA A 157 6.09 -19.28 11.73
CA ALA A 157 6.77 -20.19 10.81
C ALA A 157 8.22 -19.76 10.55
N MET A 158 8.46 -18.46 10.33
CA MET A 158 9.80 -17.92 10.13
C MET A 158 10.66 -18.03 11.38
N LEU A 159 10.11 -17.76 12.57
CA LEU A 159 10.81 -17.95 13.84
C LEU A 159 11.20 -19.42 14.06
N ALA A 160 10.29 -20.36 13.81
CA ALA A 160 10.59 -21.79 13.93
C ALA A 160 11.70 -22.21 12.95
N LEU A 161 11.69 -21.67 11.74
CA LEU A 161 12.71 -21.93 10.74
C LEU A 161 14.07 -21.34 11.12
N ASP A 162 14.10 -20.13 11.67
CA ASP A 162 15.32 -19.49 12.16
C ASP A 162 15.95 -20.32 13.29
N VAL A 163 15.13 -20.90 14.19
CA VAL A 163 15.61 -21.85 15.21
C VAL A 163 16.21 -23.11 14.56
N ILE A 164 15.56 -23.68 13.53
CA ILE A 164 16.08 -24.85 12.80
C ILE A 164 17.42 -24.56 12.13
N PHE A 165 17.60 -23.35 11.59
CA PHE A 165 18.87 -22.91 10.99
C PHE A 165 19.90 -22.40 12.02
N GLY A 166 19.63 -22.53 13.32
CA GLY A 166 20.55 -22.13 14.39
C GLY A 166 20.67 -20.61 14.59
N SER A 167 19.72 -19.82 14.11
CA SER A 167 19.66 -18.39 14.37
C SER A 167 19.17 -18.10 15.80
N PRO A 168 19.65 -17.03 16.46
CA PRO A 168 19.15 -16.66 17.77
C PRO A 168 17.68 -16.24 17.70
N ILE A 169 16.86 -16.80 18.59
CA ILE A 169 15.42 -16.55 18.66
C ILE A 169 15.04 -15.16 19.23
N MET A 170 15.90 -14.60 20.09
CA MET A 170 15.59 -13.35 20.81
C MET A 170 15.32 -12.16 19.88
N PRO A 171 16.19 -11.87 18.88
CA PRO A 171 15.91 -10.82 17.92
C PRO A 171 14.55 -10.94 17.23
N ASP A 172 14.14 -12.15 16.85
CA ASP A 172 12.88 -12.39 16.16
C ASP A 172 11.67 -12.10 17.07
N LEU A 173 11.73 -12.58 18.33
CA LEU A 173 10.71 -12.33 19.35
C LEU A 173 10.57 -10.83 19.63
N LEU A 174 11.67 -10.10 19.77
CA LEU A 174 11.63 -8.64 19.98
C LEU A 174 10.94 -7.92 18.82
N GLY A 175 11.19 -8.38 17.58
CA GLY A 175 10.50 -7.86 16.41
C GLY A 175 8.99 -8.10 16.44
N ILE A 176 8.57 -9.31 16.84
CA ILE A 176 7.15 -9.65 17.01
C ILE A 176 6.50 -8.79 18.11
N ILE A 177 7.17 -8.61 19.25
CA ILE A 177 6.68 -7.77 20.36
C ILE A 177 6.54 -6.32 19.91
N ALA A 178 7.57 -5.74 19.28
CA ALA A 178 7.53 -4.37 18.79
C ALA A 178 6.43 -4.17 17.72
N GLY A 179 6.27 -5.14 16.82
CA GLY A 179 5.19 -5.14 15.83
C GLY A 179 3.81 -5.24 16.47
N HIS A 180 3.64 -6.11 17.46
CA HIS A 180 2.37 -6.23 18.18
C HIS A 180 2.03 -4.96 18.95
N LEU A 181 3.01 -4.34 19.61
CA LEU A 181 2.82 -3.07 20.31
C LEU A 181 2.37 -1.97 19.35
N TYR A 182 3.03 -1.84 18.19
CA TYR A 182 2.61 -0.88 17.17
C TYR A 182 1.18 -1.15 16.67
N TYR A 183 0.88 -2.41 16.33
CA TYR A 183 -0.46 -2.81 15.86
C TYR A 183 -1.54 -2.56 16.92
N PHE A 184 -1.24 -2.87 18.18
CA PHE A 184 -2.15 -2.63 19.29
C PHE A 184 -2.46 -1.13 19.45
N LEU A 185 -1.46 -0.27 19.42
CA LEU A 185 -1.64 1.17 19.63
C LEU A 185 -2.26 1.89 18.42
N THR A 186 -2.09 1.37 17.20
CA THR A 186 -2.56 2.01 15.96
C THR A 186 -3.89 1.45 15.44
N VAL A 187 -4.20 0.19 15.74
CA VAL A 187 -5.41 -0.49 15.26
C VAL A 187 -6.33 -0.85 16.41
N LEU A 188 -5.88 -1.69 17.36
CA LEU A 188 -6.76 -2.24 18.39
C LEU A 188 -7.26 -1.19 19.40
N HIS A 189 -6.37 -0.33 19.88
CA HIS A 189 -6.71 0.69 20.87
C HIS A 189 -7.64 1.78 20.28
N PRO A 190 -7.42 2.32 19.07
CA PRO A 190 -8.37 3.23 18.44
C PRO A 190 -9.74 2.60 18.19
N LEU A 191 -9.80 1.31 17.81
CA LEU A 191 -11.07 0.59 17.65
C LEU A 191 -11.84 0.45 18.98
N ALA A 192 -11.14 0.27 20.10
CA ALA A 192 -11.77 0.11 21.41
C ALA A 192 -12.12 1.45 22.10
N THR A 193 -11.32 2.51 21.89
CA THR A 193 -11.39 3.76 22.69
C THR A 193 -11.74 4.99 21.84
N GLY A 194 -11.73 4.90 20.51
CA GLY A 194 -11.96 6.02 19.59
C GLY A 194 -10.82 7.06 19.52
N LYS A 195 -9.75 6.90 20.31
CA LYS A 195 -8.60 7.81 20.37
C LYS A 195 -7.38 7.19 19.71
N ASN A 196 -6.83 7.87 18.71
CA ASN A 196 -5.57 7.51 18.05
C ASN A 196 -4.41 8.34 18.63
N TYR A 197 -3.58 7.71 19.46
CA TYR A 197 -2.42 8.33 20.12
C TYR A 197 -1.16 8.35 19.25
N LEU A 198 -1.05 7.47 18.25
CA LEU A 198 0.11 7.37 17.35
C LEU A 198 -0.14 8.08 16.02
N LYS A 199 -0.62 9.33 16.08
CA LYS A 199 -0.65 10.19 14.88
C LYS A 199 0.77 10.58 14.50
N THR A 200 1.09 10.48 13.20
CA THR A 200 2.38 10.87 12.66
C THR A 200 2.70 12.32 13.00
N PRO A 201 3.83 12.59 13.69
CA PRO A 201 4.19 13.95 14.06
C PRO A 201 4.38 14.85 12.84
N LYS A 202 4.03 16.14 12.98
CA LYS A 202 4.17 17.14 11.89
C LYS A 202 5.61 17.26 11.38
N TRP A 203 6.61 17.02 12.22
CA TRP A 203 8.01 17.08 11.82
C TRP A 203 8.40 15.95 10.85
N VAL A 204 7.84 14.74 11.01
CA VAL A 204 8.09 13.61 10.09
C VAL A 204 7.51 13.93 8.72
N ASN A 205 6.26 14.42 8.70
CA ASN A 205 5.63 14.92 7.48
C ASN A 205 6.47 16.03 6.81
N LYS A 206 7.04 16.95 7.61
CA LYS A 206 7.90 18.02 7.09
C LYS A 206 9.20 17.49 6.49
N ILE A 207 9.81 16.44 7.07
CA ILE A 207 11.01 15.81 6.50
C ILE A 207 10.66 15.12 5.18
N VAL A 208 9.63 14.28 5.16
CA VAL A 208 9.21 13.58 3.94
C VAL A 208 8.86 14.57 2.83
N ALA A 209 8.15 15.66 3.15
CA ALA A 209 7.84 16.74 2.21
C ALA A 209 9.10 17.50 1.75
N ARG A 210 10.00 17.85 2.67
CA ARG A 210 11.25 18.59 2.37
C ARG A 210 12.16 17.82 1.43
N TRP A 211 12.28 16.53 1.65
CA TRP A 211 13.14 15.64 0.86
C TRP A 211 12.40 15.00 -0.33
N ARG A 212 11.12 15.39 -0.56
CA ARG A 212 10.27 14.83 -1.62
C ARG A 212 10.25 13.30 -1.63
N ILE A 213 10.38 12.68 -0.46
CA ILE A 213 10.45 11.23 -0.30
C ILE A 213 9.07 10.67 -0.61
N GLY A 214 8.97 9.88 -1.68
CA GLY A 214 7.67 9.38 -2.16
C GLY A 214 6.84 10.43 -2.92
N ALA A 215 7.39 11.63 -3.18
CA ALA A 215 6.74 12.58 -4.08
C ALA A 215 6.85 12.07 -5.52
N PRO A 216 5.78 12.20 -6.33
CA PRO A 216 5.85 11.87 -7.74
C PRO A 216 6.96 12.72 -8.38
N VAL A 217 7.85 12.08 -9.14
CA VAL A 217 8.88 12.77 -9.93
C VAL A 217 8.17 13.81 -10.78
N ALA A 218 8.52 15.08 -10.58
CA ALA A 218 7.99 16.16 -11.41
C ALA A 218 8.25 15.77 -12.87
N SER A 219 7.18 15.54 -13.62
CA SER A 219 7.30 15.37 -15.07
C SER A 219 7.98 16.63 -15.57
N VAL A 220 9.22 16.50 -16.05
CA VAL A 220 9.84 17.52 -16.89
C VAL A 220 8.82 17.80 -17.98
N ARG A 221 8.18 18.97 -17.92
CA ARG A 221 7.43 19.53 -19.05
C ARG A 221 8.48 19.58 -20.16
N GLN A 222 8.43 18.61 -21.05
CA GLN A 222 9.14 18.69 -22.30
C GLN A 222 8.60 19.98 -22.95
N ALA A 223 9.46 21.00 -23.02
CA ALA A 223 9.14 22.24 -23.67
C ALA A 223 8.91 21.91 -25.15
N GLY A 224 7.66 21.58 -25.48
CA GLY A 224 7.20 21.39 -26.84
C GLY A 224 7.41 22.67 -27.61
N GLY A 225 8.10 22.54 -28.73
CA GLY A 225 8.62 23.64 -29.54
C GLY A 225 7.57 24.67 -29.93
N VAL A 226 8.09 25.88 -30.09
CA VAL A 226 7.44 27.07 -30.62
C VAL A 226 6.84 26.74 -31.99
N GLY A 227 5.52 26.55 -32.04
CA GLY A 227 4.72 26.43 -33.25
C GLY A 227 4.02 27.76 -33.53
N ALA A 228 4.28 28.31 -34.71
CA ALA A 228 3.92 29.64 -35.16
C ALA A 228 2.42 30.01 -35.04
N ALA A 229 2.18 31.23 -34.58
CA ALA A 229 0.89 31.90 -34.65
C ALA A 229 0.64 32.46 -36.05
N GLY A 230 -0.54 32.21 -36.61
CA GLY A 230 -1.11 32.92 -37.76
C GLY A 230 -2.42 33.63 -37.37
N PRO A 231 -2.70 34.86 -37.84
CA PRO A 231 -3.84 35.64 -37.39
C PRO A 231 -5.06 35.45 -38.31
N GLY A 232 -6.27 35.47 -37.73
CA GLY A 232 -7.52 35.50 -38.50
C GLY A 232 -8.73 35.78 -37.61
N ALA A 233 -9.33 36.95 -37.82
CA ALA A 233 -10.44 37.54 -37.08
C ALA A 233 -11.83 37.02 -37.51
N GLY A 234 -12.85 37.25 -36.67
CA GLY A 234 -14.25 37.21 -37.08
C GLY A 234 -15.22 37.07 -35.90
N GLY A 235 -15.99 38.11 -35.60
CA GLY A 235 -16.86 38.22 -34.42
C GLY A 235 -18.26 37.60 -34.53
N GLY A 236 -19.02 37.70 -33.43
CA GLY A 236 -20.44 37.36 -33.36
C GLY A 236 -20.96 37.40 -31.92
N VAL A 237 -21.84 38.35 -31.65
CA VAL A 237 -22.48 38.64 -30.34
C VAL A 237 -23.83 37.92 -30.24
N GLY A 238 -24.16 37.39 -29.05
CA GLY A 238 -25.55 37.38 -28.55
C GLY A 238 -26.11 36.07 -27.98
N GLY A 239 -26.40 36.08 -26.67
CA GLY A 239 -27.69 35.61 -26.15
C GLY A 239 -27.76 34.33 -25.30
N GLY A 240 -27.84 34.52 -23.97
CA GLY A 240 -28.85 33.89 -23.10
C GLY A 240 -28.66 32.43 -22.65
N GLY A 241 -28.44 32.23 -21.35
CA GLY A 241 -28.62 30.92 -20.69
C GLY A 241 -27.82 30.76 -19.40
N ALA A 242 -28.29 31.40 -18.32
CA ALA A 242 -27.71 31.22 -16.99
C ALA A 242 -28.10 29.84 -16.41
N TYR A 243 -27.22 28.86 -16.59
CA TYR A 243 -27.12 27.71 -15.68
C TYR A 243 -25.79 27.82 -14.94
N SER A 244 -25.88 27.94 -13.62
CA SER A 244 -24.78 27.97 -12.67
C SER A 244 -23.85 26.78 -12.93
N SER A 245 -22.66 27.04 -13.48
CA SER A 245 -21.62 26.04 -13.63
C SER A 245 -21.15 25.62 -12.24
N ALA A 246 -21.48 24.38 -11.86
CA ALA A 246 -20.84 23.73 -10.74
C ALA A 246 -19.32 23.74 -10.98
N ARG A 247 -18.62 24.41 -10.09
CA ARG A 247 -17.16 24.56 -10.07
C ARG A 247 -16.52 23.17 -10.20
N ALA A 248 -15.79 22.95 -11.30
CA ALA A 248 -15.00 21.74 -11.48
C ALA A 248 -14.05 21.56 -10.28
N PRO A 249 -13.90 20.33 -9.75
CA PRO A 249 -13.04 20.08 -8.60
C PRO A 249 -11.58 20.43 -8.95
N PRO A 250 -10.77 20.82 -7.95
CA PRO A 250 -9.40 21.27 -8.16
C PRO A 250 -8.56 20.16 -8.79
N GLU A 251 -7.91 20.53 -9.90
CA GLU A 251 -7.10 19.73 -10.82
C GLU A 251 -5.82 19.17 -10.18
N SER A 252 -5.96 18.33 -9.15
CA SER A 252 -4.83 17.74 -8.38
C SER A 252 -4.90 16.22 -8.20
N SER A 253 -5.91 15.54 -8.75
CA SER A 253 -6.18 14.12 -8.51
C SER A 253 -5.71 13.14 -9.61
N ASN A 254 -5.22 13.61 -10.78
CA ASN A 254 -4.92 12.72 -11.92
C ASN A 254 -3.49 12.12 -11.97
N THR A 255 -2.79 11.98 -10.84
CA THR A 255 -1.41 11.43 -10.85
C THR A 255 -1.30 9.92 -10.63
N ALA A 256 -2.40 9.19 -10.46
CA ALA A 256 -2.39 7.73 -10.24
C ALA A 256 -2.48 6.87 -11.52
N PHE A 257 -2.75 7.49 -12.67
CA PHE A 257 -2.92 6.80 -13.95
C PHE A 257 -1.88 7.28 -14.95
N ARG A 258 -0.65 6.77 -14.90
CA ARG A 258 0.22 6.88 -16.08
C ARG A 258 -0.14 5.78 -17.07
N GLY A 259 -1.07 6.11 -17.96
CA GLY A 259 -1.29 5.42 -19.24
C GLY A 259 -2.41 4.39 -19.29
N HIS A 260 -3.13 4.16 -18.19
CA HIS A 260 -4.20 3.17 -18.12
C HIS A 260 -5.49 3.84 -17.67
N HIS A 261 -6.58 3.55 -18.35
CA HIS A 261 -7.90 4.10 -18.06
C HIS A 261 -8.89 2.95 -18.00
N LEU A 262 -9.97 3.12 -17.24
CA LEU A 262 -11.10 2.22 -17.34
C LEU A 262 -11.61 2.22 -18.79
N THR A 263 -12.06 1.06 -19.26
CA THR A 263 -12.63 0.92 -20.60
C THR A 263 -13.94 1.69 -20.69
N ALA A 264 -14.74 1.63 -19.61
CA ALA A 264 -15.92 2.45 -19.45
C ALA A 264 -16.25 2.65 -17.96
N ALA A 265 -16.96 3.74 -17.64
CA ALA A 265 -17.45 4.02 -16.30
C ALA A 265 -18.78 4.78 -16.34
N ALA A 266 -19.59 4.64 -15.29
CA ALA A 266 -20.82 5.41 -15.12
C ALA A 266 -21.19 5.58 -13.64
N ILE A 267 -22.02 6.58 -13.37
CA ILE A 267 -22.73 6.82 -12.12
C ILE A 267 -24.22 6.75 -12.46
N VAL A 268 -24.92 5.83 -11.82
CA VAL A 268 -26.33 5.53 -12.11
C VAL A 268 -27.10 5.59 -10.80
N GLY A 269 -28.17 6.38 -10.74
CA GLY A 269 -29.05 6.44 -9.57
C GLY A 269 -29.69 5.07 -9.28
N HIS A 270 -30.10 4.84 -8.04
CA HIS A 270 -30.81 3.61 -7.64
C HIS A 270 -32.15 3.41 -8.39
N ASP A 271 -32.69 4.45 -9.01
CA ASP A 271 -33.86 4.43 -9.89
C ASP A 271 -33.52 3.98 -11.33
N GLY A 272 -32.24 3.71 -11.62
CA GLY A 272 -31.74 3.38 -12.96
C GLY A 272 -31.44 4.60 -13.83
N SER A 273 -31.59 5.83 -13.32
CA SER A 273 -31.27 7.05 -14.06
C SER A 273 -29.77 7.21 -14.22
N VAL A 274 -29.28 7.56 -15.42
CA VAL A 274 -27.85 7.77 -15.66
C VAL A 274 -27.48 9.20 -15.28
N TRP A 275 -26.69 9.37 -14.21
CA TRP A 275 -26.21 10.69 -13.75
C TRP A 275 -24.99 11.14 -14.53
N ALA A 276 -24.09 10.22 -14.84
CA ALA A 276 -22.94 10.44 -15.70
C ALA A 276 -22.48 9.12 -16.32
N GLN A 277 -22.03 9.13 -17.57
CA GLN A 277 -21.44 7.94 -18.21
C GLN A 277 -20.33 8.32 -19.19
N SER A 278 -19.33 7.46 -19.32
CA SER A 278 -18.32 7.55 -20.39
C SER A 278 -18.95 7.26 -21.75
N ALA A 279 -18.35 7.79 -22.83
CA ALA A 279 -18.86 7.62 -24.19
C ALA A 279 -19.07 6.15 -24.61
N ASN A 280 -18.24 5.23 -24.09
CA ASN A 280 -18.29 3.80 -24.41
C ASN A 280 -19.01 2.97 -23.36
N PHE A 281 -19.80 3.59 -22.47
CA PHE A 281 -20.50 2.84 -21.43
C PHE A 281 -21.64 2.02 -22.03
N PRO A 282 -21.67 0.70 -21.78
CA PRO A 282 -22.70 -0.17 -22.33
C PRO A 282 -24.06 0.12 -21.66
N GLN A 283 -25.13 0.15 -22.46
CA GLN A 283 -26.48 0.38 -21.96
C GLN A 283 -27.05 -0.89 -21.33
N PHE A 284 -27.69 -0.76 -20.16
CA PHE A 284 -28.37 -1.86 -19.49
C PHE A 284 -29.48 -2.45 -20.37
N LYS A 285 -29.67 -3.77 -20.29
CA LYS A 285 -30.74 -4.49 -20.99
C LYS A 285 -31.61 -5.28 -20.02
N GLY A 286 -32.92 -5.31 -20.26
CA GLY A 286 -33.85 -6.12 -19.46
C GLY A 286 -33.78 -5.78 -17.97
N GLN A 287 -33.65 -6.80 -17.13
CA GLN A 287 -33.64 -6.71 -15.66
C GLN A 287 -32.23 -6.60 -15.05
N GLU A 288 -31.18 -6.39 -15.85
CA GLU A 288 -29.78 -6.38 -15.37
C GLU A 288 -29.54 -5.45 -14.17
N PHE A 289 -30.05 -4.21 -14.23
CA PHE A 289 -29.89 -3.25 -13.14
C PHE A 289 -30.69 -3.64 -11.90
N SER A 290 -31.90 -4.18 -12.08
CA SER A 290 -32.73 -4.67 -10.98
C SER A 290 -32.08 -5.85 -10.25
N ASP A 291 -31.44 -6.76 -11.00
CA ASP A 291 -30.73 -7.90 -10.42
C ASP A 291 -29.47 -7.45 -9.64
N ILE A 292 -28.77 -6.40 -10.11
CA ILE A 292 -27.65 -5.78 -9.39
C ILE A 292 -28.12 -5.16 -8.08
N MET A 293 -29.22 -4.39 -8.11
CA MET A 293 -29.78 -3.81 -6.88
C MET A 293 -30.24 -4.90 -5.91
N LYS A 294 -30.82 -5.98 -6.42
CA LYS A 294 -31.21 -7.13 -5.61
C LYS A 294 -30.01 -7.84 -4.97
N ASP A 295 -28.88 -7.97 -5.66
CA ASP A 295 -27.66 -8.56 -5.06
C ASP A 295 -27.05 -7.67 -3.95
N PHE A 296 -27.24 -6.36 -4.01
CA PHE A 296 -26.88 -5.49 -2.89
C PHE A 296 -27.79 -5.67 -1.68
N ASP A 297 -29.09 -5.94 -1.90
CA ASP A 297 -30.04 -6.15 -0.81
C ASP A 297 -29.99 -7.60 -0.26
N GLU A 298 -29.72 -8.57 -1.14
CA GLU A 298 -29.56 -10.01 -0.88
C GLU A 298 -28.18 -10.50 -1.39
N PRO A 299 -27.09 -10.32 -0.62
CA PRO A 299 -25.74 -10.69 -1.05
C PRO A 299 -25.64 -12.15 -1.51
N GLY A 300 -25.24 -12.36 -2.76
CA GLY A 300 -25.08 -13.69 -3.37
C GLY A 300 -26.20 -14.08 -4.34
N HIS A 301 -27.21 -13.22 -4.55
CA HIS A 301 -28.25 -13.39 -5.56
C HIS A 301 -27.68 -13.62 -6.97
N LEU A 302 -26.63 -12.90 -7.36
CA LEU A 302 -26.00 -12.99 -8.67
C LEU A 302 -24.92 -14.07 -8.78
N ALA A 303 -24.47 -14.67 -7.67
CA ALA A 303 -23.44 -15.71 -7.70
C ALA A 303 -23.81 -16.96 -8.54
N PRO A 304 -25.03 -17.52 -8.46
CA PRO A 304 -25.40 -18.70 -9.24
C PRO A 304 -25.70 -18.41 -10.73
N THR A 305 -26.26 -17.24 -11.03
CA THR A 305 -26.71 -16.87 -12.39
C THR A 305 -25.63 -16.11 -13.17
N GLY A 306 -24.76 -15.38 -12.48
CA GLY A 306 -23.74 -14.48 -13.00
C GLY A 306 -24.24 -13.04 -13.14
N LEU A 307 -23.32 -12.08 -13.07
CA LEU A 307 -23.60 -10.67 -13.28
C LEU A 307 -23.69 -10.39 -14.78
N PHE A 308 -24.79 -9.79 -15.24
CA PHE A 308 -24.97 -9.42 -16.65
C PHE A 308 -24.90 -7.91 -16.84
N MET A 309 -24.21 -7.48 -17.91
CA MET A 309 -24.18 -6.08 -18.33
C MET A 309 -24.20 -6.00 -19.86
N ALA A 310 -25.26 -5.39 -20.41
CA ALA A 310 -25.54 -5.30 -21.84
C ALA A 310 -25.54 -6.64 -22.61
N GLY A 311 -25.86 -7.73 -21.92
CA GLY A 311 -25.80 -9.10 -22.41
C GLY A 311 -24.45 -9.81 -22.24
N ALA A 312 -23.42 -9.14 -21.72
CA ALA A 312 -22.16 -9.78 -21.35
C ALA A 312 -22.25 -10.38 -19.95
N LYS A 313 -21.98 -11.68 -19.82
CA LYS A 313 -21.91 -12.38 -18.53
C LYS A 313 -20.53 -12.23 -17.89
N TYR A 314 -20.53 -11.83 -16.62
CA TYR A 314 -19.38 -11.75 -15.73
C TYR A 314 -19.55 -12.78 -14.60
N MET A 315 -18.48 -13.50 -14.28
CA MET A 315 -18.45 -14.38 -13.12
C MET A 315 -18.33 -13.52 -11.86
N VAL A 316 -19.31 -13.61 -10.96
CA VAL A 316 -19.26 -12.90 -9.67
C VAL A 316 -18.10 -13.45 -8.84
N ILE A 317 -17.27 -12.55 -8.33
CA ILE A 317 -16.15 -12.87 -7.44
C ILE A 317 -16.35 -12.15 -6.11
N GLN A 318 -15.49 -12.44 -5.13
CA GLN A 318 -15.60 -11.90 -3.79
C GLN A 318 -15.64 -10.35 -3.78
N GLY A 319 -16.81 -9.81 -3.42
CA GLY A 319 -17.06 -8.39 -3.16
C GLY A 319 -17.21 -8.09 -1.66
N GLU A 320 -17.81 -6.95 -1.34
CA GLU A 320 -18.22 -6.58 0.02
C GLU A 320 -19.75 -6.68 0.12
N PRO A 321 -20.30 -7.52 1.01
CA PRO A 321 -21.74 -7.70 1.14
C PRO A 321 -22.46 -6.36 1.33
N GLY A 322 -23.43 -6.08 0.44
CA GLY A 322 -24.23 -4.85 0.47
C GLY A 322 -23.54 -3.56 0.05
N ALA A 323 -22.24 -3.59 -0.28
CA ALA A 323 -21.46 -2.40 -0.62
C ALA A 323 -20.78 -2.50 -1.99
N VAL A 324 -20.15 -3.64 -2.31
CA VAL A 324 -19.34 -3.79 -3.52
C VAL A 324 -19.61 -5.12 -4.21
N ILE A 325 -19.96 -5.06 -5.50
CA ILE A 325 -20.06 -6.23 -6.38
C ILE A 325 -18.86 -6.21 -7.33
N ARG A 326 -18.23 -7.37 -7.50
CA ARG A 326 -17.10 -7.55 -8.42
C ARG A 326 -17.38 -8.69 -9.37
N GLY A 327 -17.11 -8.48 -10.66
CA GLY A 327 -17.30 -9.46 -11.71
C GLY A 327 -16.05 -9.61 -12.58
N LYS A 328 -15.77 -10.83 -13.01
CA LYS A 328 -14.63 -11.15 -13.90
C LYS A 328 -15.10 -11.74 -15.22
N LYS A 329 -14.51 -11.30 -16.34
CA LYS A 329 -14.76 -11.82 -17.68
C LYS A 329 -13.43 -11.91 -18.45
N GLY A 330 -12.86 -13.11 -18.53
CA GLY A 330 -11.54 -13.33 -19.13
C GLY A 330 -10.45 -12.55 -18.38
N ALA A 331 -9.68 -11.73 -19.11
CA ALA A 331 -8.66 -10.84 -18.57
C ALA A 331 -9.23 -9.53 -17.98
N GLY A 332 -10.46 -9.17 -18.35
CA GLY A 332 -11.16 -7.98 -17.86
C GLY A 332 -12.13 -8.26 -16.72
N GLY A 333 -12.85 -7.22 -16.32
CA GLY A 333 -13.84 -7.32 -15.26
C GLY A 333 -14.61 -6.03 -15.05
N ILE A 334 -15.43 -6.04 -14.00
CA ILE A 334 -16.29 -4.95 -13.61
C ILE A 334 -16.29 -4.82 -12.08
N THR A 335 -16.30 -3.59 -11.60
CA THR A 335 -16.49 -3.25 -10.19
C THR A 335 -17.69 -2.31 -10.08
N ILE A 336 -18.57 -2.60 -9.12
CA ILE A 336 -19.77 -1.81 -8.84
C ILE A 336 -19.78 -1.48 -7.35
N LYS A 337 -19.83 -0.20 -7.00
CA LYS A 337 -19.91 0.29 -5.61
C LYS A 337 -21.26 1.00 -5.39
N LYS A 338 -22.03 0.56 -4.40
CA LYS A 338 -23.27 1.21 -3.97
C LYS A 338 -22.95 2.44 -3.11
N THR A 339 -23.67 3.53 -3.35
CA THR A 339 -23.64 4.78 -2.55
C THR A 339 -25.01 4.98 -1.88
N GLY A 340 -25.29 6.17 -1.32
CA GLY A 340 -26.57 6.43 -0.67
C GLY A 340 -27.75 6.46 -1.64
N GLN A 341 -27.52 6.98 -2.85
CA GLN A 341 -28.55 7.22 -3.88
C GLN A 341 -28.14 6.74 -5.27
N SER A 342 -26.89 6.27 -5.46
CA SER A 342 -26.36 5.87 -6.76
C SER A 342 -25.45 4.63 -6.69
N CYS A 343 -25.08 4.13 -7.85
CA CYS A 343 -24.13 3.06 -8.05
C CYS A 343 -23.02 3.56 -8.99
N VAL A 344 -21.77 3.38 -8.58
CA VAL A 344 -20.59 3.69 -9.39
C VAL A 344 -20.12 2.43 -10.09
N PHE A 345 -20.02 2.48 -11.41
CA PHE A 345 -19.59 1.39 -12.29
C PHE A 345 -18.21 1.67 -12.87
N GLY A 346 -17.35 0.66 -12.88
CA GLY A 346 -16.10 0.68 -13.63
C GLY A 346 -15.85 -0.64 -14.34
N ILE A 347 -15.69 -0.58 -15.65
CA ILE A 347 -15.33 -1.72 -16.51
C ILE A 347 -13.88 -1.57 -16.91
N TYR A 348 -13.12 -2.66 -16.82
CA TYR A 348 -11.72 -2.66 -17.16
C TYR A 348 -11.35 -3.86 -18.01
N GLU A 349 -10.32 -3.67 -18.83
CA GLU A 349 -9.65 -4.71 -19.61
C GLU A 349 -8.14 -4.59 -19.41
N GLU A 350 -7.38 -5.59 -19.88
CA GLU A 350 -5.91 -5.53 -19.85
C GLU A 350 -5.43 -4.30 -20.65
N PRO A 351 -4.47 -3.50 -20.15
CA PRO A 351 -3.53 -3.75 -19.05
C PRO A 351 -3.99 -3.34 -17.64
N VAL A 352 -5.24 -2.90 -17.47
CA VAL A 352 -5.76 -2.50 -16.16
C VAL A 352 -5.95 -3.73 -15.28
N THR A 353 -5.35 -3.71 -14.10
CA THR A 353 -5.53 -4.80 -13.12
C THR A 353 -6.85 -4.64 -12.35
N PRO A 354 -7.43 -5.74 -11.84
CA PRO A 354 -8.65 -5.68 -11.01
C PRO A 354 -8.50 -4.72 -9.81
N GLY A 355 -7.33 -4.73 -9.16
CA GLY A 355 -7.06 -3.85 -8.01
C GLY A 355 -7.06 -2.35 -8.38
N GLN A 356 -6.59 -1.99 -9.57
CA GLN A 356 -6.65 -0.60 -10.06
C GLN A 356 -8.08 -0.16 -10.31
N CYS A 357 -8.93 -1.02 -10.90
CA CYS A 357 -10.34 -0.70 -11.08
C CYS A 357 -11.05 -0.54 -9.73
N ASN A 358 -10.86 -1.49 -8.81
CA ASN A 358 -11.43 -1.45 -7.47
C ASN A 358 -11.11 -0.14 -6.75
N MET A 359 -9.83 0.24 -6.71
CA MET A 359 -9.39 1.46 -6.05
C MET A 359 -10.13 2.71 -6.55
N VAL A 360 -10.42 2.78 -7.85
CA VAL A 360 -10.98 3.98 -8.49
C VAL A 360 -12.48 4.06 -8.25
N VAL A 361 -13.17 2.94 -8.49
CA VAL A 361 -14.62 2.84 -8.31
C VAL A 361 -14.98 3.00 -6.83
N GLU A 362 -14.25 2.31 -5.94
CA GLU A 362 -14.53 2.35 -4.50
C GLU A 362 -14.22 3.73 -3.91
N ARG A 363 -13.08 4.36 -4.24
CA ARG A 363 -12.78 5.72 -3.76
C ARG A 363 -13.79 6.76 -4.25
N LEU A 364 -14.24 6.65 -5.50
CA LEU A 364 -15.26 7.56 -6.02
C LEU A 364 -16.60 7.34 -5.31
N GLY A 365 -17.00 6.09 -5.07
CA GLY A 365 -18.22 5.80 -4.32
C GLY A 365 -18.15 6.23 -2.86
N ASP A 366 -17.02 6.05 -2.18
CA ASP A 366 -16.81 6.52 -0.81
C ASP A 366 -16.88 8.06 -0.75
N TYR A 367 -16.31 8.76 -1.74
CA TYR A 367 -16.45 10.21 -1.84
C TYR A 367 -17.90 10.66 -2.02
N LEU A 368 -18.68 9.97 -2.86
CA LEU A 368 -20.11 10.28 -3.05
C LEU A 368 -20.92 10.04 -1.76
N LEU A 369 -20.64 8.94 -1.06
CA LEU A 369 -21.23 8.65 0.26
C LEU A 369 -20.94 9.75 1.27
N GLU A 370 -19.70 10.25 1.33
CA GLU A 370 -19.34 11.38 2.20
C GLU A 370 -20.08 12.67 1.87
N GLN A 371 -20.46 12.88 0.60
CA GLN A 371 -21.28 14.01 0.17
C GLN A 371 -22.79 13.79 0.40
N GLY A 372 -23.20 12.63 0.92
CA GLY A 372 -24.61 12.26 1.14
C GLY A 372 -25.35 11.81 -0.13
N LEU A 373 -24.60 11.39 -1.16
CA LEU A 373 -25.10 10.85 -2.42
C LEU A 373 -24.95 9.34 -2.51
#